data_AF-S4P157-F1
#
_entry.id   AF-S4P157-F1
#
_cell.length_a   1.000
_cell.length_b   1.000
_cell.length_c   1.000
_cell.angle_alpha   90.00
_cell.angle_beta   90.00
_cell.angle_gamma   90.00
#
_symmetry.space_group_name_H-M   'P 1'
#
loop_
_entity.id
_entity.type
_entity.pdbx_description
1 polymer ?
#
loop_
_entity_poly.entity_id
_entity_poly.type
_entity_poly.pdbx_seq_one_letter_code
_entity_poly.pdbx_strand_id
1 'polypeptide(L)'
;MPDFSATPVRTDAEVDAWLHYFDMRAPITHVGTLVSGDLGLDLRVQHFHGFSQHGDGGHYHYDTTPGEVHYEGYFALAGSVVRVDAPAETHAVGRD
;
A
#
# COMPACT_ATOMS: atom_id res chain seq x y z
N MET A 1 5.67 -1.46 -9.41
CA MET A 1 5.76 -2.90 -9.74
C MET A 1 6.26 -3.05 -11.17
N PRO A 2 7.24 -3.93 -11.44
CA PRO A 2 7.64 -4.30 -12.80
C PRO A 2 6.63 -5.28 -13.43
N ASP A 3 6.93 -5.83 -14.60
CA ASP A 3 6.17 -6.93 -15.20
C ASP A 3 6.10 -8.15 -14.26
N PHE A 4 5.06 -8.98 -14.43
CA PHE A 4 4.85 -10.16 -13.59
C PHE A 4 6.07 -11.08 -13.60
N SER A 5 6.42 -11.61 -12.43
CA SER A 5 7.51 -12.56 -12.27
C SER A 5 7.26 -13.83 -13.09
N ALA A 6 8.31 -14.33 -13.75
CA ALA A 6 8.27 -15.60 -14.49
C ALA A 6 8.23 -16.84 -13.56
N THR A 7 8.57 -16.66 -12.27
CA THR A 7 8.55 -17.71 -11.25
C THR A 7 7.68 -17.30 -10.06
N PRO A 8 7.05 -18.25 -9.35
CA PRO A 8 6.23 -17.89 -8.20
C PRO A 8 7.05 -17.20 -7.11
N VAL A 9 6.51 -16.09 -6.60
CA VAL A 9 7.00 -15.33 -5.45
C VAL A 9 6.22 -15.82 -4.23
N ARG A 10 6.91 -16.35 -3.22
CA ARG A 10 6.33 -17.09 -2.09
C ARG A 10 6.60 -16.49 -0.73
N THR A 11 7.47 -15.50 -0.64
CA THR A 11 7.84 -14.86 0.64
C THR A 11 7.91 -13.35 0.48
N ASP A 12 7.76 -12.60 1.57
CA ASP A 12 7.88 -11.14 1.54
C ASP A 12 9.26 -10.71 1.07
N ALA A 13 10.32 -11.42 1.46
CA ALA A 13 11.67 -11.16 0.96
C ALA A 13 11.79 -11.32 -0.58
N GLU A 14 11.07 -12.28 -1.16
CA GLU A 14 11.01 -12.43 -2.62
C GLU A 14 10.15 -11.34 -3.27
N VAL A 15 9.08 -10.87 -2.59
CA VAL A 15 8.29 -9.71 -3.05
C VAL A 15 9.16 -8.46 -3.05
N ASP A 16 9.87 -8.19 -1.96
CA ASP A 16 10.74 -7.03 -1.80
C ASP A 16 11.90 -7.05 -2.81
N ALA A 17 12.47 -8.23 -3.09
CA ALA A 17 13.49 -8.36 -4.12
C ALA A 17 12.98 -8.09 -5.55
N TRP A 18 11.69 -8.31 -5.78
CA TRP A 18 11.04 -8.08 -7.08
C TRP A 18 10.52 -6.64 -7.24
N LEU A 19 10.13 -5.99 -6.15
CA LEU A 19 9.68 -4.60 -6.15
C LEU A 19 10.83 -3.62 -6.38
N HIS A 20 10.49 -2.44 -6.89
CA HIS A 20 11.42 -1.32 -6.99
C HIS A 20 11.02 -0.28 -5.94
N TYR A 21 11.97 0.07 -5.07
CA TYR A 21 11.80 1.06 -3.99
C TYR A 21 12.44 2.39 -4.37
N PHE A 22 11.81 3.48 -3.94
CA PHE A 22 12.23 4.84 -4.26
C PHE A 22 12.05 5.75 -3.06
N ASP A 23 13.03 6.60 -2.81
CA ASP A 23 12.83 7.81 -2.02
C ASP A 23 12.13 8.85 -2.89
N MET A 24 10.96 9.32 -2.44
CA MET A 24 10.12 10.27 -3.17
C MET A 24 10.06 11.62 -2.45
N ARG A 25 9.88 12.69 -3.21
CA ARG A 25 9.95 14.07 -2.70
C ARG A 25 8.56 14.63 -2.43
N ALA A 26 8.42 15.36 -1.32
CA ALA A 26 7.24 16.16 -1.06
C ALA A 26 7.12 17.34 -2.08
N PRO A 27 5.90 17.83 -2.36
CA PRO A 27 4.62 17.32 -1.88
C PRO A 27 4.14 16.10 -2.68
N ILE A 28 3.48 15.17 -2.01
CA ILE A 28 2.80 14.01 -2.63
C ILE A 28 1.37 13.96 -2.09
N THR A 29 0.40 13.91 -3.00
CA THR A 29 -1.00 13.67 -2.63
C THR A 29 -1.22 12.17 -2.50
N HIS A 30 -1.64 11.73 -1.32
CA HIS A 30 -1.92 10.32 -1.04
C HIS A 30 -3.43 10.07 -1.00
N VAL A 31 -3.82 8.90 -1.51
CA VAL A 31 -5.17 8.37 -1.41
C VAL A 31 -5.07 6.94 -0.93
N GLY A 32 -5.88 6.57 0.05
CA GLY A 32 -5.81 5.24 0.62
C GLY A 32 -6.91 4.96 1.64
N THR A 33 -6.81 3.78 2.22
CA THR A 33 -7.76 3.25 3.19
C THR A 33 -7.04 2.73 4.42
N LEU A 34 -7.68 2.92 5.57
CA LEU A 34 -7.30 2.35 6.85
C LEU A 34 -8.53 1.66 7.43
N VAL A 35 -8.37 0.41 7.85
CA VAL A 35 -9.40 -0.35 8.55
C VAL A 35 -8.80 -0.84 9.86
N SER A 36 -9.51 -0.65 10.97
CA SER A 36 -9.01 -1.00 12.32
C SER A 36 -8.85 -2.51 12.54
N GLY A 37 -9.31 -3.34 11.60
CA GLY A 37 -9.17 -4.79 11.66
C GLY A 37 -9.69 -5.45 10.39
N ASP A 38 -9.38 -6.74 10.24
CA ASP A 38 -9.72 -7.56 9.08
C ASP A 38 -11.21 -7.90 8.96
N LEU A 39 -11.92 -7.93 10.10
CA LEU A 39 -13.34 -8.31 10.19
C LEU A 39 -13.66 -9.72 9.63
N GLY A 40 -12.65 -10.59 9.46
CA GLY A 40 -12.81 -11.92 8.87
C GLY A 40 -13.06 -11.88 7.35
N LEU A 41 -12.75 -10.76 6.69
CA LEU A 41 -13.02 -10.53 5.27
C LEU A 41 -11.77 -10.61 4.38
N ASP A 42 -10.62 -10.96 4.97
CA ASP A 42 -9.33 -11.01 4.28
C ASP A 42 -9.00 -9.68 3.57
N LEU A 43 -9.01 -8.61 4.35
CA LEU A 43 -8.77 -7.22 3.98
C LEU A 43 -7.28 -6.89 4.02
N ARG A 44 -6.91 -5.95 3.14
CA ARG A 44 -5.70 -5.15 3.28
C ARG A 44 -6.01 -4.01 4.24
N VAL A 45 -5.51 -4.10 5.48
CA VAL A 45 -5.90 -3.20 6.58
C VAL A 45 -5.38 -1.77 6.43
N GLN A 46 -4.30 -1.58 5.69
CA GLN A 46 -3.75 -0.29 5.30
C GLN A 46 -3.26 -0.34 3.87
N HIS A 47 -3.60 0.66 3.07
CA HIS A 47 -3.12 0.75 1.69
C HIS A 47 -3.20 2.19 1.20
N PHE A 48 -2.05 2.81 0.92
CA PHE A 48 -1.96 4.17 0.40
C PHE A 48 -1.12 4.22 -0.86
N HIS A 49 -1.63 4.89 -1.88
CA HIS A 49 -0.89 5.23 -3.08
C HIS A 49 -0.78 6.74 -3.21
N GLY A 50 0.37 7.21 -3.68
CA GLY A 50 0.68 8.62 -3.87
C GLY A 50 0.82 8.99 -5.35
N PHE A 51 0.55 10.25 -5.66
CA PHE A 51 0.89 10.88 -6.93
C PHE A 51 1.29 12.34 -6.71
N SER A 52 2.04 12.90 -7.66
CA SER A 52 2.51 14.28 -7.61
C SER A 52 2.64 14.90 -9.00
N GLN A 53 2.74 16.22 -9.06
CA GLN A 53 2.96 16.95 -10.31
C GLN A 53 4.40 16.83 -10.84
N HIS A 54 5.35 16.45 -9.98
CA HIS A 54 6.77 16.35 -10.32
C HIS A 54 7.21 14.92 -10.68
N GLY A 55 6.24 14.01 -10.83
CA GLY A 55 6.43 12.68 -11.39
C GLY A 55 6.62 11.58 -10.36
N ASP A 56 6.81 11.91 -9.08
CA ASP A 56 6.91 10.92 -8.02
C ASP A 56 5.51 10.37 -7.68
N GLY A 57 5.40 9.05 -7.52
CA GLY A 57 4.16 8.38 -7.17
C GLY A 57 4.35 6.86 -7.09
N GLY A 58 3.43 6.18 -6.41
CA GLY A 58 3.53 4.75 -6.17
C GLY A 58 2.88 4.33 -4.85
N HIS A 59 3.25 3.15 -4.37
CA HIS A 59 2.83 2.62 -3.08
C HIS A 59 3.62 3.29 -1.95
N TYR A 60 2.94 3.76 -0.91
CA TYR A 60 3.57 4.40 0.26
C TYR A 60 3.93 3.36 1.33
N HIS A 61 5.18 3.38 1.78
CA HIS A 61 5.65 2.56 2.91
C HIS A 61 5.77 3.39 4.20
N TYR A 62 6.64 4.40 4.20
CA TYR A 62 6.89 5.29 5.34
C TYR A 62 7.70 6.51 4.88
N ASP A 63 7.79 7.56 5.71
CA ASP A 63 8.76 8.65 5.50
C ASP A 63 10.19 8.24 5.85
N THR A 64 11.15 8.90 5.20
CA THR A 64 12.59 8.72 5.46
C THR A 64 13.23 9.95 6.12
N THR A 65 12.43 10.99 6.43
CA THR A 65 12.85 12.25 7.07
C THR A 65 11.98 12.60 8.30
N PRO A 66 11.94 11.76 9.34
CA PRO A 66 10.97 11.86 10.44
C PRO A 66 11.06 13.15 11.27
N GLY A 67 12.20 13.84 11.26
CA GLY A 67 12.36 15.13 11.95
C GLY A 67 11.77 16.34 11.21
N GLU A 68 11.43 16.18 9.94
CA GLU A 68 11.00 17.26 9.04
C GLU A 68 9.66 16.97 8.35
N VAL A 69 9.19 15.72 8.41
CA VAL A 69 7.97 15.29 7.73
C VAL A 69 6.73 16.00 8.27
N HIS A 70 5.83 16.40 7.36
CA HIS A 70 4.55 16.99 7.69
C HIS A 70 3.44 16.28 6.93
N TYR A 71 2.38 15.90 7.66
CA TYR A 71 1.19 15.28 7.11
C TYR A 71 -0.04 16.15 7.36
N GLU A 72 -0.82 16.37 6.31
CA GLU A 72 -2.16 16.92 6.40
C GLU A 72 -3.14 15.92 5.80
N GLY A 73 -4.10 15.45 6.59
CA GLY A 73 -5.01 14.37 6.23
C GLY A 73 -6.47 14.76 6.40
N TYR A 74 -7.27 14.47 5.38
CA TYR A 74 -8.72 14.63 5.40
C TYR A 74 -9.35 13.24 5.26
N PHE A 75 -9.98 12.77 6.33
CA PHE A 75 -10.55 11.41 6.39
C PHE A 75 -12.05 11.45 6.69
N ALA A 76 -12.77 10.46 6.19
CA ALA A 76 -14.17 10.20 6.49
C ALA A 76 -14.37 8.74 6.87
N LEU A 77 -15.35 8.47 7.73
CA LEU A 77 -15.71 7.11 8.13
C LEU A 77 -16.56 6.44 7.04
N ALA A 78 -16.24 5.20 6.70
CA ALA A 78 -17.09 4.38 5.85
C ALA A 78 -18.27 3.81 6.66
N GLY A 79 -19.48 3.85 6.10
CA GLY A 79 -20.67 3.26 6.74
C GLY A 79 -20.80 1.76 6.54
N SER A 80 -20.11 1.19 5.55
CA SER A 80 -20.14 -0.23 5.21
C SER A 80 -18.86 -0.66 4.47
N VAL A 81 -18.50 -1.93 4.58
CA VAL A 81 -17.45 -2.57 3.77
C VAL A 81 -18.10 -3.63 2.88
N VAL A 82 -17.76 -3.63 1.60
CA VAL A 82 -18.22 -4.64 0.63
C VAL A 82 -17.01 -5.39 0.11
N ARG A 83 -16.98 -6.71 0.37
CA ARG A 83 -15.94 -7.59 -0.15
C ARG A 83 -16.42 -8.17 -1.48
N VAL A 84 -15.75 -7.79 -2.58
CA VAL A 84 -16.02 -8.30 -3.92
C VAL A 84 -14.90 -9.27 -4.29
N ASP A 85 -15.25 -10.41 -4.90
CA ASP A 85 -14.33 -11.40 -5.44
C ASP A 85 -13.19 -11.78 -4.47
N ALA A 86 -13.56 -12.33 -3.31
CA ALA A 86 -12.60 -12.81 -2.34
C ALA A 86 -11.82 -14.03 -2.90
N PRO A 87 -10.48 -14.06 -2.83
CA PRO A 87 -9.71 -15.23 -3.21
C PRO A 87 -10.18 -16.48 -2.45
N ALA A 88 -10.38 -17.58 -3.17
CA ALA A 88 -10.73 -18.86 -2.56
C ALA A 88 -9.56 -19.46 -1.75
N GLU A 89 -8.33 -19.16 -2.18
CA GLU A 89 -7.08 -19.48 -1.49
C GLU A 89 -6.37 -18.17 -1.14
N THR A 90 -5.95 -18.03 0.11
CA THR A 90 -5.31 -16.80 0.62
C THR A 90 -3.97 -17.08 1.29
N HIS A 91 -3.16 -16.04 1.43
CA HIS A 91 -1.87 -16.03 2.10
C HIS A 91 -1.57 -14.65 2.69
N ALA A 92 -0.61 -14.58 3.61
CA ALA A 92 -0.19 -13.32 4.23
C ALA A 92 0.89 -12.55 3.44
N VAL A 93 1.48 -13.17 2.41
CA VAL A 93 2.62 -12.61 1.65
C VAL A 93 2.23 -11.40 0.79
N GLY A 94 3.09 -10.38 0.72
CA GLY A 94 2.96 -9.20 -0.14
C GLY A 94 1.92 -8.19 0.35
N ARG A 95 1.70 -8.13 1.67
CA ARG A 95 0.73 -7.24 2.32
C ARG A 95 1.32 -5.96 2.89
N ASP A 96 2.61 -5.76 2.73
CA ASP A 96 3.27 -4.48 3.03
C ASP A 96 3.18 -3.52 1.86
#